data_AF-A0A7V3DWQ4-F1
#
_entry.id   AF-A0A7V3DWQ4-F1
#
_cell.length_a   1.000
_cell.length_b   1.000
_cell.length_c   1.000
_cell.angle_alpha   90.00
_cell.angle_beta   90.00
_cell.angle_gamma   90.00
#
_symmetry.space_group_name_H-M   'P 1'
#
loop_
_entity.id
_entity.type
_entity.pdbx_description
1 polymer ?
#
loop_
_entity_poly.entity_id
_entity_poly.type
_entity_poly.pdbx_seq_one_letter_code
_entity_poly.pdbx_strand_id
1 'polypeptide(L)'
;MFETSDGKRIETVLPLQNLRTDESGWQSISLPLSAVVGLRNTNGQIAKLGLFGDTTGVFYIGEIRTLSEAGPLQGYMAVQNTFGSVFTSRSQSRLSIASGDELTFFGVAEGINTPVEYRWSFGGDPSQVDGVGNVVRRRFPKRGNYTVHLTIADPYGNRPPATAKIEIQVN
;
A
#
# COMPACT_ATOMS: atom_id res chain seq x y z
N MET A 1 10.23 20.32 -12.68
CA MET A 1 9.37 21.50 -12.93
C MET A 1 8.07 21.04 -13.59
N PHE A 2 6.94 21.62 -13.19
CA PHE A 2 5.64 21.49 -13.83
C PHE A 2 5.18 22.86 -14.34
N GLU A 3 4.58 22.91 -15.52
CA GLU A 3 3.79 24.05 -16.00
C GLU A 3 2.35 23.57 -16.18
N THR A 4 1.40 24.31 -15.61
CA THR A 4 -0.03 24.00 -15.68
C THR A 4 -0.73 24.83 -16.76
N SER A 5 -1.90 24.38 -17.22
CA SER A 5 -2.68 25.06 -18.25
C SER A 5 -3.17 26.45 -17.85
N ASP A 6 -3.23 26.76 -16.55
CA ASP A 6 -3.50 28.10 -16.01
C ASP A 6 -2.24 28.97 -15.85
N GLY A 7 -1.11 28.52 -16.41
CA GLY A 7 0.15 29.28 -16.47
C GLY A 7 1.00 29.22 -15.21
N LYS A 8 0.64 28.40 -14.21
CA LYS A 8 1.46 28.27 -12.99
C LYS A 8 2.68 27.39 -13.27
N ARG A 9 3.81 27.82 -12.71
CA ARG A 9 5.06 27.10 -12.75
C ARG A 9 5.43 26.65 -11.35
N ILE A 10 5.69 25.36 -11.21
CA ILE A 10 5.89 24.71 -9.93
C ILE A 10 7.16 23.90 -9.99
N GLU A 11 8.06 24.13 -9.04
CA GLU A 11 9.30 23.39 -8.92
C GLU A 11 9.24 22.45 -7.73
N THR A 12 9.83 21.28 -7.90
CA THR A 12 10.02 20.30 -6.85
C THR A 12 11.32 19.56 -7.10
N VAL A 13 12.02 19.21 -6.03
CA VAL A 13 13.29 18.49 -6.07
C VAL A 13 13.06 17.10 -5.53
N LEU A 14 13.55 16.11 -6.26
CA LEU A 14 13.54 14.71 -5.85
C LEU A 14 14.97 14.29 -5.53
N PRO A 15 15.27 13.90 -4.28
CA PRO A 15 16.59 13.36 -3.95
C PRO A 15 16.77 12.01 -4.64
N LEU A 16 17.86 11.84 -5.38
CA LEU A 16 18.20 10.60 -6.07
C LEU A 16 19.17 9.71 -5.28
N GLN A 17 19.36 10.01 -3.99
CA GLN A 17 20.28 9.28 -3.12
C GLN A 17 19.73 7.90 -2.77
N ASN A 18 20.59 6.89 -2.77
CA ASN A 18 20.28 5.51 -2.35
C ASN A 18 19.15 4.83 -3.16
N LEU A 19 18.92 5.26 -4.41
CA LEU A 19 17.96 4.59 -5.28
C LEU A 19 18.48 3.20 -5.68
N ARG A 20 17.67 2.18 -5.39
CA ARG A 20 17.95 0.81 -5.81
C ARG A 20 17.82 0.69 -7.32
N THR A 21 18.84 0.16 -7.97
CA THR A 21 18.80 -0.24 -9.37
C THR A 21 18.04 -1.57 -9.52
N ASP A 22 17.29 -1.71 -10.61
CA ASP A 22 16.77 -3.00 -11.03
C ASP A 22 17.86 -3.87 -11.68
N GLU A 23 17.48 -5.07 -12.13
CA GLU A 23 18.39 -6.03 -12.78
C GLU A 23 18.98 -5.53 -14.11
N SER A 24 18.33 -4.53 -14.73
CA SER A 24 18.79 -3.88 -15.97
C SER A 24 19.61 -2.61 -15.70
N GLY A 25 19.85 -2.26 -14.43
CA GLY A 25 20.60 -1.07 -14.03
C GLY A 25 19.76 0.22 -14.01
N TRP A 26 18.45 0.16 -14.25
CA TRP A 26 17.58 1.33 -14.21
C TRP A 26 17.16 1.65 -12.78
N GLN A 27 17.07 2.95 -12.50
CA GLN A 27 16.51 3.46 -11.24
C GLN A 27 15.12 4.02 -11.51
N SER A 28 14.17 3.75 -10.61
CA SER A 28 12.81 4.27 -10.69
C SER A 28 12.53 5.21 -9.52
N ILE A 29 11.86 6.32 -9.82
CA ILE A 29 11.35 7.26 -8.82
C ILE A 29 9.86 7.50 -9.04
N SER A 30 9.13 7.65 -7.94
CA SER A 30 7.71 7.99 -7.96
C SER A 30 7.51 9.30 -7.23
N LEU A 31 6.81 10.24 -7.86
CA LEU A 31 6.40 11.50 -7.26
C LEU A 31 4.87 11.54 -7.16
N PRO A 32 4.31 11.38 -5.95
CA PRO A 32 2.90 11.63 -5.75
C PRO A 32 2.61 13.11 -6.07
N LEU A 33 1.78 13.37 -7.08
CA LEU A 33 1.43 14.75 -7.45
C LEU A 33 0.70 15.47 -6.31
N SER A 34 -0.02 14.72 -5.48
CA SER A 34 -0.61 15.21 -4.25
C SER A 34 0.45 15.73 -3.26
N ALA A 35 1.69 15.24 -3.25
CA ALA A 35 2.73 15.73 -2.34
C ALA A 35 3.31 17.09 -2.79
N VAL A 36 3.07 17.51 -4.03
CA VAL A 36 3.58 18.79 -4.57
C VAL A 36 2.61 19.90 -4.20
N VAL A 37 2.94 20.70 -3.18
CA VAL A 37 2.08 21.78 -2.65
C VAL A 37 1.61 22.73 -3.75
N GLY A 38 2.48 23.11 -4.69
CA GLY A 38 2.13 24.01 -5.79
C GLY A 38 1.04 23.44 -6.72
N LEU A 39 0.98 22.11 -6.88
CA LEU A 39 -0.05 21.44 -7.69
C LEU A 39 -1.40 21.34 -6.97
N ARG A 40 -1.45 21.49 -5.63
CA ARG A 40 -2.71 21.59 -4.89
C ARG A 40 -3.40 22.93 -5.06
N ASN A 41 -2.64 23.97 -5.41
CA ASN A 41 -3.11 25.34 -5.49
C ASN A 41 -3.41 25.78 -6.93
N THR A 42 -3.77 24.85 -7.83
CA THR A 42 -4.10 25.11 -9.23
C THR A 42 -5.38 24.36 -9.62
N ASN A 43 -6.17 24.98 -10.50
CA ASN A 43 -7.30 24.32 -11.16
C ASN A 43 -6.95 23.90 -12.60
N GLY A 44 -5.71 24.16 -13.03
CA GLY A 44 -5.18 23.79 -14.34
C GLY A 44 -4.65 22.37 -14.36
N GLN A 45 -4.60 21.78 -15.55
CA GLN A 45 -3.97 20.48 -15.77
C GLN A 45 -2.47 20.65 -15.97
N ILE A 46 -1.66 19.66 -15.58
CA ILE A 46 -0.23 19.67 -15.92
C ILE A 46 -0.09 19.58 -17.44
N ALA A 47 0.48 20.63 -18.04
CA ALA A 47 0.66 20.74 -19.48
C ALA A 47 2.11 20.45 -19.89
N LYS A 48 3.08 20.70 -19.01
CA LYS A 48 4.51 20.44 -19.28
C LYS A 48 5.21 19.89 -18.05
N LEU A 49 6.16 18.98 -18.30
CA LEU A 49 7.11 18.46 -17.32
C LEU A 49 8.53 18.78 -17.79
N GLY A 50 9.29 19.48 -16.95
CA GLY A 50 10.71 19.73 -17.14
C GLY A 50 11.53 18.96 -16.10
N LEU A 51 12.54 18.22 -16.57
CA LEU A 51 13.48 17.48 -15.73
C LEU A 51 14.86 18.09 -15.90
N PHE A 52 15.50 18.39 -14.77
CA PHE A 52 16.79 19.09 -14.73
C PHE A 52 17.67 18.40 -13.69
N GLY A 53 18.96 18.27 -14.02
CA GLY A 53 19.99 17.88 -13.06
C GLY A 53 20.73 19.11 -12.54
N ASP A 54 21.44 18.95 -11.43
CA ASP A 54 22.35 19.92 -10.84
C ASP A 54 23.80 19.79 -11.35
N THR A 55 24.05 18.82 -12.23
CA THR A 55 25.34 18.57 -12.87
C THR A 55 25.22 18.55 -14.39
N THR A 56 26.32 18.85 -15.07
CA THR A 56 26.38 18.76 -16.54
C THR A 56 26.71 17.32 -16.94
N GLY A 57 25.78 16.65 -17.61
CA GLY A 57 25.96 15.28 -18.08
C GLY A 57 24.74 14.77 -18.84
N VAL A 58 24.88 13.58 -19.44
CA VAL A 58 23.77 12.88 -20.05
C VAL A 58 23.09 12.03 -18.97
N PHE A 59 21.78 12.19 -18.82
CA PHE A 59 20.94 11.25 -18.09
C PHE A 59 19.90 10.67 -19.05
N TYR A 60 19.64 9.38 -18.91
CA TYR A 60 18.68 8.69 -19.75
C TYR A 60 17.34 8.58 -19.03
N ILE A 61 16.27 8.75 -19.79
CA ILE A 61 14.90 8.51 -19.33
C ILE A 61 14.41 7.27 -20.08
N GLY A 62 14.19 6.18 -19.36
CA GLY A 62 13.62 4.97 -19.94
C GLY A 62 12.12 5.13 -20.22
N GLU A 63 11.34 5.37 -19.16
CA GLU A 63 9.89 5.54 -19.24
C GLU A 63 9.44 6.68 -18.32
N ILE A 64 8.46 7.45 -18.78
CA ILE A 64 7.62 8.30 -17.91
C ILE A 64 6.20 7.78 -18.05
N ARG A 65 5.64 7.29 -16.95
CA ARG A 65 4.26 6.81 -16.89
C ARG A 65 3.48 7.58 -15.84
N THR A 66 2.25 7.93 -16.17
CA THR A 66 1.28 8.36 -15.17
C THR A 66 0.71 7.12 -14.50
N LEU A 67 0.86 7.04 -13.19
CA LEU A 67 0.18 6.03 -12.39
C LEU A 67 -1.11 6.65 -11.87
N SER A 68 -2.21 6.37 -12.55
CA SER A 68 -3.55 6.71 -12.06
C SER A 68 -4.13 5.48 -11.37
N GLU A 69 -4.18 5.50 -10.05
CA GLU A 69 -4.86 4.48 -9.27
C GLU A 69 -6.26 4.96 -8.93
N ALA A 70 -7.10 5.09 -9.96
CA ALA A 70 -8.49 5.53 -9.83
C ALA A 70 -9.43 4.43 -9.29
N GLY A 71 -8.90 3.23 -9.04
CA GLY A 71 -9.68 2.14 -8.46
C GLY A 71 -9.86 2.31 -6.94
N PRO A 72 -10.99 1.84 -6.38
CA PRO A 72 -11.08 1.66 -4.94
C PRO A 72 -9.94 0.75 -4.46
N LEU A 73 -9.43 0.99 -3.25
CA LEU A 73 -8.51 0.03 -2.64
C LEU A 73 -9.21 -1.32 -2.57
N GLN A 74 -8.49 -2.36 -2.97
CA GLN A 74 -8.94 -3.75 -2.87
C GLN A 74 -7.82 -4.59 -2.29
N GLY A 75 -8.21 -5.70 -1.68
CA GLY A 75 -7.25 -6.60 -1.09
C GLY A 75 -7.89 -7.69 -0.28
N TYR A 76 -7.02 -8.56 0.24
CA TYR A 76 -7.38 -9.71 1.03
C TYR A 76 -6.26 -10.01 2.02
N MET A 77 -6.52 -10.93 2.94
CA MET A 77 -5.47 -11.45 3.81
C MET A 77 -5.10 -12.87 3.42
N ALA A 78 -3.80 -13.17 3.44
CA ALA A 78 -3.29 -14.52 3.46
C ALA A 78 -2.89 -14.88 4.89
N VAL A 79 -3.17 -16.11 5.29
CA VAL A 79 -2.96 -16.61 6.65
C VAL A 79 -2.13 -17.87 6.55
N GLN A 80 -0.96 -17.87 7.17
CA GLN A 80 -0.05 -19.00 7.20
C GLN A 80 -0.01 -19.59 8.62
N ASN A 81 -0.14 -20.91 8.72
CA ASN A 81 0.08 -21.62 9.99
C ASN A 81 1.57 -21.95 10.20
N THR A 82 1.92 -22.43 11.39
CA THR A 82 3.30 -22.82 11.73
C THR A 82 3.85 -23.95 10.84
N PHE A 83 2.97 -24.73 10.19
CA PHE A 83 3.35 -25.81 9.28
C PHE A 83 3.59 -25.35 7.84
N GLY A 84 3.43 -24.04 7.56
CA GLY A 84 3.65 -23.44 6.24
C GLY A 84 2.44 -23.47 5.31
N SER A 85 1.31 -24.09 5.68
CA SER A 85 0.08 -24.04 4.90
C SER A 85 -0.47 -22.63 4.84
N VAL A 86 -0.90 -22.19 3.65
CA VAL A 86 -1.44 -20.85 3.42
C VAL A 86 -2.91 -20.93 3.03
N PHE A 87 -3.72 -20.08 3.67
CA PHE A 87 -5.14 -19.87 3.39
C PHE A 87 -5.37 -18.42 3.01
N THR A 88 -6.44 -18.13 2.27
CA THR A 88 -6.76 -16.75 1.88
C THR A 88 -8.21 -16.43 2.20
N SER A 89 -8.48 -15.18 2.61
CA SER A 89 -9.85 -14.72 2.85
C SER A 89 -10.73 -14.64 1.59
N ARG A 90 -10.14 -14.89 0.41
CA ARG A 90 -10.87 -14.95 -0.87
C ARG A 90 -11.44 -16.33 -1.15
N SER A 91 -10.70 -17.38 -0.80
CA SER A 91 -11.12 -18.75 -1.00
C SER A 91 -11.89 -19.30 0.19
N GLN A 92 -11.71 -18.74 1.39
CA GLN A 92 -12.31 -19.21 2.63
C GLN A 92 -12.70 -18.06 3.54
N SER A 93 -13.92 -18.11 4.08
CA SER A 93 -14.40 -17.16 5.08
C SER A 93 -14.06 -17.56 6.51
N ARG A 94 -13.71 -18.83 6.74
CA ARG A 94 -13.40 -19.39 8.05
C ARG A 94 -12.20 -20.33 8.00
N LEU A 95 -11.33 -20.23 9.01
CA LEU A 95 -10.24 -21.15 9.28
C LEU A 95 -10.43 -21.78 10.67
N SER A 96 -10.29 -23.11 10.76
CA SER A 96 -10.36 -23.82 12.03
C SER A 96 -8.97 -24.25 12.48
N ILE A 97 -8.62 -23.96 13.74
CA ILE A 97 -7.30 -24.20 14.33
C ILE A 97 -7.43 -24.81 15.73
N ALA A 98 -6.32 -25.33 16.26
CA ALA A 98 -6.26 -25.80 17.63
C ALA A 98 -5.96 -24.65 18.61
N SER A 99 -6.47 -24.77 19.83
CA SER A 99 -6.11 -23.85 20.91
C SER A 99 -4.60 -23.75 21.12
N GLY A 100 -4.07 -22.53 21.09
CA GLY A 100 -2.65 -22.24 21.24
C GLY A 100 -1.87 -22.08 19.93
N ASP A 101 -2.51 -22.31 18.78
CA ASP A 101 -1.88 -22.08 17.47
C ASP A 101 -1.51 -20.59 17.27
N GLU A 102 -0.38 -20.38 16.60
CA GLU A 102 0.05 -19.08 16.10
C GLU A 102 -0.12 -19.04 14.59
N LEU A 103 -0.69 -17.94 14.12
CA LEU A 103 -0.90 -17.68 12.70
C LEU A 103 -0.12 -16.42 12.30
N THR A 104 0.48 -16.47 11.11
CA THR A 104 1.06 -15.29 10.47
C THR A 104 0.08 -14.76 9.43
N PHE A 105 -0.32 -13.51 9.59
CA PHE A 105 -1.24 -12.80 8.70
C PHE A 105 -0.45 -11.88 7.79
N PHE A 106 -0.79 -11.92 6.50
CA PHE A 106 -0.20 -11.09 5.45
C PHE A 106 -1.31 -10.27 4.79
N GLY A 107 -1.13 -8.97 4.72
CA GLY A 107 -2.02 -8.07 4.01
C GLY A 107 -1.64 -8.03 2.53
N VAL A 108 -2.60 -8.23 1.64
CA VAL A 108 -2.36 -8.18 0.20
C VAL A 108 -3.24 -7.09 -0.40
N ALA A 109 -2.61 -6.06 -0.94
CA ALA A 109 -3.30 -5.04 -1.72
C ALA A 109 -3.26 -5.42 -3.21
N GLU A 110 -4.33 -5.13 -3.95
CA GLU A 110 -4.49 -5.56 -5.34
C GLU A 110 -4.70 -4.37 -6.27
N GLY A 111 -4.06 -4.41 -7.44
CA GLY A 111 -4.20 -3.33 -8.44
C GLY A 111 -3.61 -1.99 -8.00
N ILE A 112 -2.66 -2.03 -7.06
CA ILE A 112 -2.03 -0.86 -6.43
C ILE A 112 -0.52 -0.92 -6.66
N ASN A 113 0.05 0.19 -7.13
CA ASN A 113 1.48 0.44 -7.33
C ASN A 113 2.02 1.52 -6.36
N THR A 114 1.16 2.13 -5.54
CA THR A 114 1.53 3.09 -4.49
C THR A 114 1.62 2.44 -3.11
N PRO A 115 2.43 2.99 -2.19
CA PRO A 115 2.46 2.51 -0.81
C PRO A 115 1.08 2.63 -0.12
N VAL A 116 0.72 1.61 0.66
CA VAL A 116 -0.51 1.56 1.48
C VAL A 116 -0.18 1.23 2.92
N GLU A 117 -1.08 1.59 3.83
CA GLU A 117 -1.02 1.19 5.24
C GLU A 117 -1.89 -0.03 5.49
N TYR A 118 -1.37 -0.97 6.31
CA TYR A 118 -2.10 -2.15 6.76
C TYR A 118 -2.37 -2.02 8.26
N ARG A 119 -3.64 -2.17 8.65
CA ARG A 119 -4.10 -2.15 10.04
C ARG A 119 -4.90 -3.41 10.31
N TRP A 120 -4.73 -3.99 11.49
CA TRP A 120 -5.33 -5.26 11.88
C TRP A 120 -6.16 -5.11 13.14
N SER A 121 -7.33 -5.75 13.17
CA SER A 121 -8.15 -5.94 14.37
C SER A 121 -8.39 -7.42 14.58
N PHE A 122 -8.16 -7.91 15.80
CA PHE A 122 -8.40 -9.27 16.24
C PHE A 122 -9.58 -9.37 17.24
N GLY A 123 -10.21 -8.24 17.56
CA GLY A 123 -11.34 -8.12 18.50
C GLY A 123 -12.73 -8.04 17.86
N GLY A 124 -12.83 -8.14 16.53
CA GLY A 124 -14.09 -8.11 15.78
C GLY A 124 -14.68 -6.73 15.50
N ASP A 125 -14.15 -5.66 16.11
CA ASP A 125 -14.43 -4.29 15.71
C ASP A 125 -13.35 -3.82 14.71
N PRO A 126 -13.69 -3.59 13.43
CA PRO A 126 -12.72 -3.15 12.42
C PRO A 126 -12.14 -1.74 12.66
N SER A 127 -12.72 -0.94 13.57
CA SER A 127 -12.19 0.38 13.93
C SER A 127 -11.03 0.32 14.92
N GLN A 128 -10.90 -0.78 15.67
CA GLN A 128 -9.78 -1.00 16.58
C GLN A 128 -8.52 -1.37 15.80
N VAL A 129 -7.36 -0.95 16.30
CA VAL A 129 -6.06 -1.27 15.69
C VAL A 129 -5.22 -2.01 16.71
N ASP A 130 -5.19 -3.33 16.59
CA ASP A 130 -4.39 -4.25 17.42
C ASP A 130 -3.00 -4.51 16.82
N GLY A 131 -2.79 -4.19 15.54
CA GLY A 131 -1.53 -4.37 14.84
C GLY A 131 -1.42 -3.53 13.57
N VAL A 132 -0.19 -3.19 13.21
CA VAL A 132 0.14 -2.40 12.00
C VAL A 132 1.25 -3.07 11.20
N GLY A 133 1.23 -2.86 9.89
CA GLY A 133 2.23 -3.40 8.96
C GLY A 133 1.72 -4.56 8.11
N ASN A 134 2.46 -4.86 7.04
CA ASN A 134 2.07 -5.87 6.05
C ASN A 134 1.97 -7.28 6.64
N VAL A 135 2.81 -7.60 7.64
CA VAL A 135 2.87 -8.91 8.28
C VAL A 135 2.67 -8.76 9.79
N VAL A 136 1.73 -9.53 10.36
CA VAL A 136 1.48 -9.60 11.80
C VAL A 136 1.35 -11.05 12.24
N ARG A 137 1.93 -11.40 13.39
CA ARG A 137 1.75 -12.72 14.02
C ARG A 137 0.78 -12.62 15.18
N ARG A 138 -0.12 -13.58 15.29
CA ARG A 138 -1.09 -13.65 16.40
C ARG A 138 -1.30 -15.08 16.87
N ARG A 139 -1.23 -15.26 18.19
CA ARG A 139 -1.54 -16.51 18.88
C ARG A 139 -2.98 -16.50 19.40
N PHE A 140 -3.65 -17.64 19.31
CA PHE A 140 -5.04 -17.81 19.75
C PHE A 140 -5.14 -18.85 20.89
N PRO A 141 -4.89 -18.44 22.16
CA PRO A 141 -4.75 -19.38 23.28
C PRO A 141 -6.07 -19.86 23.87
N LYS A 142 -7.20 -19.20 23.58
CA LYS A 142 -8.52 -19.55 24.12
C LYS A 142 -9.40 -20.08 23.01
N ARG A 143 -10.14 -21.15 23.30
CA ARG A 143 -11.21 -21.67 22.45
C ARG A 143 -12.27 -20.61 22.20
N GLY A 144 -12.89 -20.66 21.02
CA GLY A 144 -13.93 -19.72 20.61
C GLY A 144 -13.76 -19.24 19.17
N ASN A 145 -14.64 -18.31 18.79
CA ASN A 145 -14.64 -17.70 17.47
C ASN A 145 -14.06 -16.29 17.56
N TYR A 146 -13.14 -15.99 16.65
CA TYR A 146 -12.51 -14.67 16.52
C TYR A 146 -12.80 -14.14 15.12
N THR A 147 -13.14 -12.87 15.02
CA THR A 147 -13.24 -12.19 13.72
C THR A 147 -12.01 -11.32 13.55
N VAL A 148 -11.21 -11.64 12.54
CA VAL A 148 -10.02 -10.84 12.19
C VAL A 148 -10.38 -9.93 11.03
N HIS A 149 -10.07 -8.65 11.18
CA HIS A 149 -10.21 -7.65 10.12
C HIS A 149 -8.83 -7.15 9.68
N LEU A 150 -8.69 -7.01 8.37
CA LEU A 150 -7.61 -6.25 7.73
C LEU A 150 -8.21 -5.00 7.14
N THR A 151 -7.64 -3.84 7.46
CA THR A 151 -7.94 -2.57 6.81
C THR A 151 -6.73 -2.11 6.02
N ILE A 152 -6.91 -1.89 4.73
CA ILE A 152 -5.91 -1.34 3.80
C ILE A 152 -6.29 0.11 3.54
N ALA A 153 -5.41 1.05 3.91
CA ALA A 153 -5.68 2.47 3.84
C ALA A 153 -4.67 3.20 2.95
N ASP A 154 -5.15 4.23 2.26
CA ASP A 154 -4.29 5.19 1.57
C ASP A 154 -3.67 6.13 2.61
N PRO A 155 -2.33 6.23 2.71
CA PRO A 155 -1.66 7.08 3.70
C PRO A 155 -1.99 8.56 3.52
N TYR A 156 -2.44 8.98 2.33
CA TYR A 156 -2.82 10.34 2.03
C TYR A 156 -4.32 10.59 2.13
N GLY A 157 -5.13 9.57 2.44
CA GLY A 157 -6.58 9.68 2.61
C GLY A 157 -7.35 9.97 1.32
N ASN A 158 -6.73 9.85 0.15
CA ASN A 158 -7.38 10.15 -1.13
C ASN A 158 -8.40 9.08 -1.55
N ARG A 159 -8.25 7.86 -1.03
CA ARG A 159 -9.11 6.71 -1.32
C ARG A 159 -9.74 6.18 -0.05
N PRO A 160 -11.03 5.79 -0.08
CA PRO A 160 -11.64 5.04 1.01
C PRO A 160 -10.85 3.76 1.30
N PRO A 161 -10.73 3.36 2.58
CA PRO A 161 -10.04 2.13 2.94
C PRO A 161 -10.79 0.88 2.44
N ALA A 162 -10.05 -0.17 2.10
CA ALA A 162 -10.60 -1.51 1.86
C ALA A 162 -10.57 -2.32 3.16
N THR A 163 -11.57 -3.18 3.36
CA THR A 163 -11.59 -4.12 4.49
C THR A 163 -11.77 -5.55 4.00
N ALA A 164 -10.96 -6.47 4.55
CA ALA A 164 -11.15 -7.91 4.41
C ALA A 164 -11.37 -8.53 5.80
N LYS A 165 -12.06 -9.67 5.88
CA LYS A 165 -12.28 -10.38 7.13
C LYS A 165 -12.11 -11.90 6.99
N ILE A 166 -11.76 -12.56 8.08
CA ILE A 166 -11.79 -14.02 8.22
C ILE A 166 -12.24 -14.40 9.63
N GLU A 167 -13.04 -15.46 9.74
CA GLU A 167 -13.40 -16.07 11.02
C GLU A 167 -12.35 -17.12 11.40
N ILE A 168 -11.82 -17.04 12.62
CA ILE A 168 -10.93 -18.05 13.18
C ILE A 168 -11.71 -18.81 14.25
N GLN A 169 -11.97 -20.09 14.00
CA GLN A 169 -12.60 -20.99 14.96
C GLN A 169 -11.53 -21.81 15.67
N VAL A 170 -11.39 -21.59 16.97
CA VAL A 170 -10.40 -22.26 17.82
C VAL A 170 -11.09 -23.39 18.59
N ASN A 171 -10.72 -24.63 18.29
CA ASN A 171 -11.26 -25.85 18.92
C ASN A 171 -10.41 -26.34 20.10
#